data_AF-A0A2D8EVS2-F1
#
_entry.id   AF-A0A2D8EVS2-F1
#
_cell.length_a   1.000
_cell.length_b   1.000
_cell.length_c   1.000
_cell.angle_alpha   90.00
_cell.angle_beta   90.00
_cell.angle_gamma   90.00
#
_symmetry.space_group_name_H-M   'P 1'
#
loop_
_entity.id
_entity.type
_entity.pdbx_description
1 polymer ?
#
loop_
_entity_poly.entity_id
_entity_poly.type
_entity_poly.pdbx_seq_one_letter_code
_entity_poly.pdbx_strand_id
1 'polypeptide(L)'
;MAHFAEIKQKTDPTGFTSDTHWIVERVIVVGNDISTAAGPLGDNDMHVDGEAWCIDFFKGGDWKQTSYNHNFRKKYAGIGDIYDPAKDKFLTPQPYASWSLDNNDDWQAPITYPSIENDGNSPPTWFYVIKWDEDAYNADNTKGWKATKSNDEAETPTVYDWNGTAWVSA
;
A
#
# COMPACT_ATOMS: atom_id res chain seq x y z
N MET A 1 0.83 -4.24 -22.74
CA MET A 1 1.93 -5.01 -22.14
C MET A 1 1.37 -5.73 -20.94
N ALA A 2 1.72 -7.00 -20.75
CA ALA A 2 1.32 -7.78 -19.61
C ALA A 2 2.35 -7.57 -18.50
N HIS A 3 1.91 -7.47 -17.25
CA HIS A 3 2.79 -7.17 -16.13
C HIS A 3 2.74 -8.32 -15.15
N PHE A 4 3.90 -8.77 -14.68
CA PHE A 4 4.00 -9.90 -13.75
C PHE A 4 4.87 -9.52 -12.56
N ALA A 5 4.43 -9.91 -11.37
CA ALA A 5 5.17 -9.81 -10.13
C ALA A 5 5.77 -11.17 -9.81
N GLU A 6 7.08 -11.22 -9.55
CA GLU A 6 7.69 -12.36 -8.89
C GLU A 6 7.44 -12.21 -7.39
N ILE A 7 6.89 -13.25 -6.77
CA ILE A 7 6.60 -13.29 -5.34
C ILE A 7 7.48 -14.32 -4.65
N LYS A 8 7.76 -14.09 -3.36
CA LYS A 8 8.51 -15.03 -2.54
C LYS A 8 7.99 -15.05 -1.12
N GLN A 9 7.96 -16.23 -0.52
CA GLN A 9 7.66 -16.35 0.91
C GLN A 9 8.77 -15.74 1.75
N LYS A 10 8.41 -14.76 2.57
CA LYS A 10 9.28 -14.09 3.54
C LYS A 10 8.51 -13.86 4.83
N THR A 11 9.22 -13.82 5.95
CA THR A 11 8.67 -13.24 7.18
C THR A 11 8.23 -11.81 6.90
N ASP A 12 7.13 -11.39 7.53
CA ASP A 12 6.57 -10.05 7.43
C ASP A 12 7.67 -8.97 7.44
N PRO A 13 7.86 -8.25 6.31
CA PRO A 13 8.96 -7.30 6.17
C PRO A 13 8.77 -6.05 7.01
N THR A 14 7.57 -5.79 7.53
CA THR A 14 7.30 -4.68 8.45
C THR A 14 7.85 -4.95 9.86
N GLY A 15 8.03 -6.23 10.20
CA GLY A 15 8.40 -6.68 11.54
C GLY A 15 7.27 -6.60 12.57
N PHE A 16 6.03 -6.30 12.15
CA PHE A 16 4.88 -6.22 13.05
C PHE A 16 4.40 -7.61 13.49
N THR A 17 4.54 -8.60 12.61
CA THR A 17 4.20 -9.99 12.91
C THR A 17 5.39 -10.91 12.63
N SER A 18 5.29 -12.18 13.07
CA SER A 18 6.21 -13.25 12.67
C SER A 18 5.64 -14.11 11.54
N ASP A 19 4.53 -13.67 10.94
CA ASP A 19 3.85 -14.41 9.88
C ASP A 19 4.68 -14.45 8.60
N THR A 20 4.42 -15.46 7.78
CA THR A 20 5.03 -15.58 6.46
C THR A 20 4.05 -15.12 5.39
N HIS A 21 4.50 -14.21 4.53
CA HIS A 21 3.72 -13.63 3.44
C HIS A 21 4.39 -13.86 2.10
N TRP A 22 3.60 -13.86 1.04
CA TRP A 22 4.12 -13.77 -0.33
C TRP A 22 4.43 -12.31 -0.64
N ILE A 23 5.71 -11.97 -0.71
CA ILE A 23 6.18 -10.60 -0.94
C ILE A 23 6.63 -10.45 -2.38
N VAL A 24 6.26 -9.34 -3.01
CA VAL A 24 6.71 -8.99 -4.37
C VAL A 24 8.19 -8.60 -4.35
N GLU A 25 9.01 -9.37 -5.06
CA GLU A 25 10.45 -9.13 -5.21
C GLU A 25 10.76 -8.14 -6.33
N ARG A 26 10.03 -8.26 -7.44
CA ARG A 26 10.17 -7.43 -8.62
C ARG A 26 8.91 -7.50 -9.47
N VAL A 27 8.75 -6.48 -10.31
CA VAL A 27 7.70 -6.45 -11.33
C VAL A 27 8.37 -6.32 -12.69
N ILE A 28 7.93 -7.14 -13.63
CA ILE A 28 8.41 -7.15 -15.00
C ILE A 28 7.29 -6.76 -15.96
N VAL A 29 7.71 -6.34 -17.15
CA VAL A 29 6.82 -6.05 -18.27
C VAL A 29 7.12 -7.04 -19.39
N VAL A 30 6.08 -7.67 -19.91
CA VAL A 30 6.14 -8.68 -20.97
C VAL A 30 5.28 -8.21 -22.15
N GLY A 31 5.69 -8.56 -23.36
CA GLY A 31 4.93 -8.28 -24.58
C GLY A 31 3.52 -8.89 -24.52
N ASN A 32 2.52 -8.17 -25.01
CA ASN A 32 1.15 -8.69 -25.09
C ASN A 32 1.03 -9.82 -26.12
N ASP A 33 1.86 -9.79 -27.15
CA ASP A 33 1.88 -10.68 -28.31
C ASP A 33 2.57 -12.03 -28.05
N ILE A 34 3.13 -12.22 -26.86
CA ILE A 34 3.65 -13.52 -26.43
C ILE A 34 2.53 -14.55 -26.49
N SER A 35 2.69 -15.52 -27.39
CA SER A 35 1.71 -16.56 -27.64
C SER A 35 1.78 -17.65 -26.56
N THR A 36 0.61 -18.03 -26.03
CA THR A 36 0.43 -19.15 -25.11
C THR A 36 -0.60 -20.14 -25.65
N ALA A 37 -0.88 -21.22 -24.92
CA ALA A 37 -1.89 -22.18 -25.33
C ALA A 37 -3.31 -21.58 -25.33
N ALA A 38 -3.57 -20.58 -24.47
CA ALA A 38 -4.81 -19.82 -24.43
C ALA A 38 -4.88 -18.64 -25.42
N GLY A 39 -3.82 -18.38 -26.20
CA GLY A 39 -3.69 -17.20 -27.06
C GLY A 39 -2.65 -16.21 -26.54
N PRO A 40 -2.58 -14.99 -27.08
CA PRO A 40 -1.59 -14.00 -26.64
C PRO A 40 -1.85 -13.55 -25.19
N LEU A 41 -0.78 -13.26 -24.44
CA LEU A 41 -0.88 -12.85 -23.03
C LEU A 41 -1.77 -11.62 -22.83
N GLY A 42 -1.75 -10.68 -23.79
CA GLY A 42 -2.55 -9.46 -23.70
C GLY A 42 -4.06 -9.67 -23.75
N ASP A 43 -4.53 -10.84 -24.18
CA ASP A 43 -5.95 -11.15 -24.35
C ASP A 43 -6.48 -12.12 -23.28
N ASN A 44 -5.61 -12.60 -22.38
CA ASN A 44 -5.93 -13.67 -21.42
C ASN A 44 -5.43 -13.34 -20.01
N ASP A 45 -5.92 -12.23 -19.45
CA ASP A 45 -5.56 -11.80 -18.10
C ASP A 45 -5.81 -12.89 -17.04
N MET A 46 -4.90 -12.99 -16.08
CA MET A 46 -4.86 -13.95 -14.98
C MET A 46 -4.72 -15.43 -15.40
N HIS A 47 -4.50 -15.71 -16.68
CA HIS A 47 -4.36 -17.08 -17.14
C HIS A 47 -3.03 -17.70 -16.67
N VAL A 48 -3.10 -18.95 -16.21
CA VAL A 48 -1.94 -19.69 -15.68
C VAL A 48 -0.79 -19.80 -16.68
N ASP A 49 -1.10 -19.79 -17.99
CA ASP A 49 -0.08 -19.83 -19.04
C ASP A 49 0.90 -18.65 -18.97
N GLY A 50 0.44 -17.46 -18.55
CA GLY A 50 1.34 -16.31 -18.38
C GLY A 50 2.29 -16.47 -17.20
N GLU A 51 1.78 -17.05 -16.11
CA GLU A 51 2.59 -17.39 -14.93
C GLU A 51 3.60 -18.50 -15.31
N ALA A 52 3.17 -19.54 -16.04
CA ALA A 52 4.02 -20.61 -16.55
C ALA A 52 5.08 -20.11 -17.55
N TRP A 53 4.73 -19.16 -18.42
CA TRP A 53 5.67 -18.53 -19.33
C TRP A 53 6.77 -17.81 -18.57
N CYS A 54 6.44 -17.06 -17.50
CA CYS A 54 7.44 -16.41 -16.66
C CYS A 54 8.36 -17.45 -16.01
N ILE A 55 7.80 -18.53 -15.45
CA ILE A 55 8.58 -19.61 -14.84
C ILE A 55 9.57 -20.22 -15.84
N ASP A 56 9.14 -20.53 -17.07
CA ASP A 56 10.05 -21.07 -18.09
C ASP A 56 11.08 -20.03 -18.53
N PHE A 57 10.68 -18.79 -18.79
CA PHE A 57 11.58 -17.75 -19.30
C PHE A 57 12.67 -17.40 -18.28
N PHE A 58 12.30 -17.18 -17.02
CA PHE A 58 13.22 -16.83 -15.94
C PHE A 58 13.85 -18.05 -15.25
N LYS A 59 13.48 -19.27 -15.68
CA LYS A 59 13.98 -20.55 -15.16
C LYS A 59 13.70 -20.73 -13.66
N GLY A 60 12.50 -20.33 -13.22
CA GLY A 60 12.01 -20.50 -11.86
C GLY A 60 11.20 -19.31 -11.34
N GLY A 61 11.02 -19.28 -10.01
CA GLY A 61 10.25 -18.26 -9.28
C GLY A 61 8.76 -18.57 -9.20
N ASP A 62 8.07 -17.89 -8.30
CA ASP A 62 6.62 -17.88 -8.22
C ASP A 62 6.14 -16.56 -8.81
N TRP A 63 5.21 -16.62 -9.78
CA TRP A 63 4.81 -15.44 -10.55
C TRP A 63 3.31 -15.25 -10.51
N LYS A 64 2.89 -13.99 -10.40
CA LYS A 64 1.49 -13.58 -10.51
C LYS A 64 1.39 -12.38 -11.43
N GLN A 65 0.53 -12.47 -12.45
CA GLN A 65 0.18 -11.29 -13.25
C GLN A 65 -0.41 -10.20 -12.35
N THR A 66 -0.07 -8.95 -12.62
CA THR A 66 -0.56 -7.76 -11.92
C THR A 66 -1.24 -6.80 -12.90
N SER A 67 -2.24 -6.06 -12.40
CA SER A 67 -3.07 -5.21 -13.25
C SER A 67 -2.58 -3.76 -13.28
N TYR A 68 -2.14 -3.29 -14.44
CA TYR A 68 -1.72 -1.89 -14.62
C TYR A 68 -2.87 -0.89 -14.44
N ASN A 69 -4.10 -1.30 -14.78
CA ASN A 69 -5.30 -0.45 -14.75
C ASN A 69 -6.29 -0.88 -13.66
N HIS A 70 -5.85 -1.68 -12.67
CA HIS A 70 -6.66 -2.10 -11.52
C HIS A 70 -7.90 -2.95 -11.88
N ASN A 71 -7.96 -3.55 -13.07
CA ASN A 71 -9.07 -4.40 -13.51
C ASN A 71 -9.15 -5.74 -12.76
N PHE A 72 -8.02 -6.24 -12.25
CA PHE A 72 -7.93 -7.51 -11.54
C PHE A 72 -6.85 -7.47 -10.45
N ARG A 73 -6.90 -8.41 -9.50
CA ARG A 73 -5.96 -8.52 -8.36
C ARG A 73 -5.74 -7.19 -7.61
N LYS A 74 -6.78 -6.35 -7.59
CA LYS A 74 -6.93 -5.03 -6.96
C LYS A 74 -6.05 -3.90 -7.50
N LYS A 75 -4.75 -4.12 -7.73
CA LYS A 75 -3.81 -3.05 -8.06
C LYS A 75 -2.65 -3.50 -8.92
N TYR A 76 -1.93 -2.50 -9.44
CA TYR A 76 -0.57 -2.70 -9.92
C TYR A 76 0.36 -2.90 -8.73
N ALA A 77 0.93 -4.10 -8.63
CA ALA A 77 1.85 -4.48 -7.57
C ALA A 77 3.11 -3.59 -7.60
N GLY A 78 3.57 -3.21 -6.42
CA GLY A 78 4.89 -2.62 -6.19
C GLY A 78 5.81 -3.61 -5.49
N ILE A 79 7.12 -3.39 -5.57
CA ILE A 79 8.09 -4.14 -4.76
C ILE A 79 7.75 -3.98 -3.28
N GLY A 80 7.73 -5.09 -2.56
CA GLY A 80 7.36 -5.13 -1.15
C GLY A 80 5.87 -5.37 -0.88
N ASP A 81 4.98 -5.21 -1.88
CA ASP A 81 3.57 -5.56 -1.71
C ASP A 81 3.38 -7.02 -1.30
N ILE A 82 2.29 -7.29 -0.59
CA ILE A 82 1.89 -8.62 -0.15
C ILE A 82 0.87 -9.18 -1.15
N TYR A 83 1.13 -10.36 -1.69
CA TYR A 83 0.13 -11.13 -2.41
C TYR A 83 -0.66 -12.01 -1.42
N ASP A 84 -1.98 -11.80 -1.34
CA ASP A 84 -2.89 -12.63 -0.57
C ASP A 84 -3.47 -13.73 -1.49
N PRO A 85 -3.04 -15.00 -1.37
CA PRO A 85 -3.51 -16.08 -2.24
C PRO A 85 -4.96 -16.50 -1.94
N ALA A 86 -5.48 -16.24 -0.74
CA ALA A 86 -6.86 -16.58 -0.39
C ALA A 86 -7.86 -15.63 -1.07
N LYS A 87 -7.44 -14.38 -1.27
CA LYS A 87 -8.26 -13.33 -1.90
C LYS A 87 -7.87 -13.01 -3.34
N ASP A 88 -6.81 -13.65 -3.84
CA ASP A 88 -6.18 -13.40 -5.14
C ASP A 88 -5.98 -11.91 -5.44
N LYS A 89 -5.21 -11.22 -4.61
CA LYS A 89 -4.92 -9.78 -4.80
C LYS A 89 -3.60 -9.34 -4.18
N PHE A 90 -3.10 -8.21 -4.68
CA PHE A 90 -1.96 -7.51 -4.10
C PHE A 90 -2.44 -6.45 -3.10
N LEU A 91 -1.80 -6.41 -1.94
CA LEU A 91 -2.04 -5.49 -0.84
C LEU A 91 -0.77 -4.67 -0.60
N THR A 92 -0.92 -3.40 -0.25
CA THR A 92 0.21 -2.62 0.27
C THR A 92 0.69 -3.23 1.60
N PRO A 93 1.98 -3.10 1.94
CA PRO A 93 2.45 -3.45 3.28
C PRO A 93 1.67 -2.67 4.35
N GLN A 94 1.49 -3.28 5.52
CA GLN A 94 0.88 -2.61 6.66
C GLN A 94 1.69 -1.34 6.99
N PRO A 95 1.09 -0.14 6.99
CA PRO A 95 1.82 1.10 7.25
C PRO A 95 2.32 1.21 8.69
N TYR A 96 1.47 0.79 9.64
CA TYR A 96 1.74 0.80 11.08
C TYR A 96 1.03 -0.38 11.75
N ALA A 97 1.60 -0.91 12.83
CA ALA A 97 1.09 -2.10 13.52
C ALA A 97 -0.35 -1.94 14.02
N SER A 98 -0.76 -0.72 14.39
CA SER A 98 -2.12 -0.41 14.82
C SER A 98 -3.16 -0.35 13.69
N TRP A 99 -2.74 -0.27 12.43
CA TRP A 99 -3.67 -0.16 11.29
C TRP A 99 -4.26 -1.51 10.94
N SER A 100 -5.51 -1.53 10.48
CA SER A 100 -6.21 -2.76 10.09
C SER A 100 -6.84 -2.62 8.72
N LEU A 101 -7.02 -3.74 8.01
CA LEU A 101 -7.68 -3.75 6.71
C LEU A 101 -9.19 -3.56 6.90
N ASP A 102 -9.79 -2.68 6.10
CA ASP A 102 -11.24 -2.58 5.97
C ASP A 102 -11.82 -3.66 5.04
N ASN A 103 -13.12 -3.57 4.74
CA ASN A 103 -13.82 -4.50 3.87
C ASN A 103 -13.38 -4.44 2.39
N ASN A 104 -12.69 -3.37 1.98
CA ASN A 104 -12.09 -3.24 0.66
C ASN A 104 -10.60 -3.65 0.66
N ASP A 105 -10.09 -4.09 1.81
CA ASP A 105 -8.70 -4.43 2.06
C ASP A 105 -7.75 -3.25 1.90
N ASP A 106 -8.21 -2.06 2.27
CA ASP A 106 -7.39 -0.87 2.43
C ASP A 106 -7.03 -0.70 3.89
N TRP A 107 -5.77 -0.33 4.17
CA TRP A 107 -5.32 -0.11 5.54
C TRP A 107 -5.95 1.16 6.10
N GLN A 108 -6.60 1.02 7.25
CA GLN A 108 -7.22 2.10 7.99
C GLN A 108 -6.53 2.27 9.34
N ALA A 109 -6.25 3.53 9.69
CA ALA A 109 -5.85 3.89 11.04
C ALA A 109 -6.99 3.60 12.03
N PRO A 110 -6.69 3.29 13.31
CA PRO A 110 -7.71 3.04 14.33
C PRO A 110 -8.49 4.32 14.71
N ILE A 111 -7.93 5.50 14.45
CA ILE A 111 -8.59 6.79 14.66
C ILE A 111 -8.85 7.42 13.30
N THR A 112 -10.09 7.89 13.08
CA THR A 112 -10.49 8.55 11.83
C THR A 112 -9.55 9.70 11.47
N TYR A 113 -9.20 9.79 10.19
CA TYR A 113 -8.34 10.85 9.67
C TYR A 113 -8.88 12.25 10.04
N PRO A 114 -8.02 13.22 10.39
CA PRO A 114 -8.46 14.55 10.79
C PRO A 114 -9.31 15.25 9.72
N SER A 115 -10.43 15.86 10.12
CA SER A 115 -11.33 16.56 9.20
C SER A 115 -10.94 18.00 8.89
N ILE A 116 -9.90 18.53 9.56
CA ILE A 116 -9.38 19.88 9.37
C ILE A 116 -7.98 19.76 8.79
N GLU A 117 -7.84 20.05 7.50
CA GLU A 117 -6.58 19.88 6.77
C GLU A 117 -5.88 21.20 6.43
N ASN A 118 -6.56 22.33 6.59
CA ASN A 118 -6.05 23.66 6.22
C ASN A 118 -6.72 24.78 7.02
N ASP A 119 -6.44 26.02 6.62
CA ASP A 119 -6.92 27.25 7.24
C ASP A 119 -8.40 27.61 6.96
N GLY A 120 -9.10 26.82 6.15
CA GLY A 120 -10.48 27.04 5.74
C GLY A 120 -10.68 28.14 4.69
N ASN A 121 -9.59 28.73 4.17
CA ASN A 121 -9.68 29.75 3.13
C ASN A 121 -9.83 29.12 1.73
N SER A 122 -10.33 29.92 0.78
CA SER A 122 -10.42 29.56 -0.64
C SER A 122 -9.78 30.64 -1.51
N PRO A 123 -8.54 30.45 -2.00
CA PRO A 123 -7.68 29.27 -1.82
C PRO A 123 -7.06 29.17 -0.42
N PRO A 124 -6.68 27.97 0.05
CA PRO A 124 -5.95 27.81 1.31
C PRO A 124 -4.61 28.53 1.29
N THR A 125 -4.25 29.21 2.38
CA THR A 125 -2.93 29.87 2.51
C THR A 125 -1.88 28.98 3.17
N TRP A 126 -2.30 27.98 3.93
CA TRP A 126 -1.45 26.93 4.49
C TRP A 126 -2.26 25.65 4.76
N PHE A 127 -1.58 24.53 4.87
CA PHE A 127 -2.16 23.21 5.18
C PHE A 127 -1.47 22.56 6.39
N TYR A 128 -2.15 21.63 7.04
CA TYR A 128 -1.55 20.75 8.04
C TYR A 128 -0.77 19.64 7.31
N VAL A 129 0.49 19.46 7.68
CA VAL A 129 1.30 18.30 7.31
C VAL A 129 1.00 17.18 8.29
N ILE A 130 -0.03 16.40 7.98
CA ILE A 130 -0.60 15.38 8.87
C ILE A 130 0.17 14.07 8.74
N LYS A 131 0.50 13.45 9.87
CA LYS A 131 1.14 12.12 9.95
C LYS A 131 0.60 11.30 11.11
N TRP A 132 0.67 9.98 10.98
CA TRP A 132 0.40 9.05 12.07
C TRP A 132 1.65 8.88 12.95
N ASP A 133 1.45 8.91 14.25
CA ASP A 133 2.45 8.69 15.29
C ASP A 133 2.02 7.45 16.09
N GLU A 134 2.64 6.32 15.75
CA GLU A 134 2.37 5.01 16.36
C GLU A 134 2.72 4.98 17.85
N ASP A 135 3.77 5.69 18.26
CA ASP A 135 4.17 5.76 19.67
C ASP A 135 3.15 6.55 20.49
N ALA A 136 2.60 7.63 19.93
CA ALA A 136 1.53 8.39 20.56
C ALA A 136 0.26 7.53 20.74
N TYR A 137 -0.12 6.75 19.73
CA TYR A 137 -1.25 5.82 19.81
C TYR A 137 -1.00 4.69 20.84
N ASN A 138 0.20 4.14 20.87
CA ASN A 138 0.56 3.09 21.82
C ASN A 138 0.56 3.60 23.28
N ALA A 139 0.91 4.88 23.50
CA ALA A 139 0.84 5.51 24.81
C ALA A 139 -0.60 5.86 25.24
N ASP A 140 -1.44 6.28 24.28
CA ASP A 140 -2.84 6.64 24.48
C ASP A 140 -3.61 6.35 23.19
N ASN A 141 -4.45 5.31 23.20
CA ASN A 141 -5.17 4.84 22.02
C ASN A 141 -6.30 5.79 21.54
N THR A 142 -6.47 6.94 22.20
CA THR A 142 -7.31 8.05 21.73
C THR A 142 -6.51 9.11 20.95
N LYS A 143 -5.18 8.95 20.84
CA LYS A 143 -4.25 9.82 20.13
C LYS A 143 -3.51 9.07 19.02
N GLY A 144 -2.88 9.80 18.10
CA GLY A 144 -2.07 9.20 17.03
C GLY A 144 -1.85 10.11 15.84
N TRP A 145 -2.83 10.96 15.51
CA TRP A 145 -2.64 11.97 14.46
C TRP A 145 -1.90 13.20 14.98
N LYS A 146 -0.77 13.51 14.35
CA LYS A 146 0.01 14.72 14.59
C LYS A 146 0.15 15.56 13.33
N ALA A 147 0.33 16.86 13.50
CA ALA A 147 0.60 17.74 12.38
C ALA A 147 1.52 18.91 12.72
N THR A 148 2.14 19.48 11.69
CA THR A 148 2.74 20.82 11.69
C THR A 148 2.04 21.66 10.61
N LYS A 149 2.20 22.98 10.63
CA LYS A 149 1.67 23.83 9.54
C LYS A 149 2.70 23.97 8.43
N SER A 150 2.25 23.96 7.18
CA SER A 150 3.12 24.08 6.00
C SER A 150 3.87 25.41 5.89
N ASN A 151 3.41 26.43 6.61
CA ASN A 151 3.99 27.78 6.66
C ASN A 151 4.66 28.09 8.01
N ASP A 152 4.84 27.10 8.87
CA ASP A 152 5.64 27.26 10.09
C ASP A 152 7.13 27.16 9.72
N GLU A 153 7.77 28.32 9.65
CA GLU A 153 9.19 28.45 9.31
C GLU A 153 10.11 28.45 10.56
N ALA A 154 9.58 28.16 11.75
CA ALA A 154 10.41 28.05 12.94
C ALA A 154 11.42 26.89 12.82
N GLU A 155 12.61 27.05 13.41
CA GLU A 155 13.60 25.96 13.49
C GLU A 155 13.04 24.71 14.17
N THR A 156 12.08 24.91 15.09
CA THR A 156 11.29 23.85 15.72
C THR A 156 9.81 24.15 15.51
N PRO A 157 9.21 23.60 14.43
CA PRO A 157 7.80 23.84 14.14
C PRO A 157 6.89 23.39 15.28
N THR A 158 5.79 24.11 15.48
CA THR A 158 4.79 23.74 16.48
C THR A 158 4.10 22.45 16.04
N VAL A 159 4.11 21.45 16.92
CA VAL A 159 3.40 20.20 16.72
C VAL A 159 2.01 20.29 17.33
N TYR A 160 1.02 19.79 16.59
CA TYR A 160 -0.36 19.72 17.02
C TYR A 160 -0.81 18.26 17.11
N ASP A 161 -1.57 17.94 18.15
CA ASP A 161 -2.30 16.68 18.32
C ASP A 161 -3.75 16.86 17.88
N TRP A 162 -4.28 15.87 17.17
CA TRP A 162 -5.71 15.81 16.84
C TRP A 162 -6.51 15.25 18.02
N ASN A 163 -7.53 15.98 18.49
CA ASN A 163 -8.39 15.51 19.59
C ASN A 163 -9.74 14.94 19.13
N GLY A 164 -9.92 14.70 17.83
CA GLY A 164 -11.19 14.27 17.23
C GLY A 164 -12.04 15.41 16.64
N THR A 165 -11.81 16.66 17.06
CA THR A 165 -12.57 17.84 16.60
C THR A 165 -11.72 19.04 16.21
N ALA A 166 -10.51 19.14 16.76
CA ALA A 166 -9.58 20.24 16.52
C ALA A 166 -8.13 19.80 16.71
N TRP A 167 -7.24 20.58 16.09
CA TRP A 167 -5.80 20.53 16.35
C TRP A 167 -5.48 21.35 17.61
N VAL A 168 -4.84 20.72 18.58
CA VAL A 168 -4.40 21.33 19.84
C VAL A 168 -2.88 21.27 19.89
N SER A 169 -2.21 22.34 20.31
CA SER A 169 -0.75 22.29 20.49
C SER A 169 -0.39 21.16 21.45
N ALA A 170 0.52 20.28 21.03
CA ALA A 170 0.98 19.11 21.79
C ALA A 170 1.79 19.51 23.03
#